data_AF-A0A4Q2AVF4-F1
#
_entry.id   AF-A0A4Q2AVF4-F1
#
_cell.length_a   1.000
_cell.length_b   1.000
_cell.length_c   1.000
_cell.angle_alpha   90.00
_cell.angle_beta   90.00
_cell.angle_gamma   90.00
#
_symmetry.space_group_name_H-M   'P 1'
#
loop_
_entity.id
_entity.type
_entity.pdbx_description
1 polymer ?
#
loop_
_entity_poly.entity_id
_entity_poly.type
_entity_poly.pdbx_seq_one_letter_code
_entity_poly.pdbx_strand_id
1 'polypeptide(L)'
;MKKRVVLVLVAIFLVLAGIGGTKKVVEMRQEAQKERQIAFLKTHEKEMTEYIKDKNPKSKISYVRYDWQSFKVSDSGAFTKKLYSIHVDLYSSNNEKVNGGKVIIFPNNIANPTKINELATNNFDMDLEVQTDD
;
A
#
# COMPACT_ATOMS: atom_id res chain seq x y z
N MET A 1 10.20 32.10 21.54
CA MET A 1 8.72 32.07 21.76
C MET A 1 7.91 31.89 20.47
N LYS A 2 8.29 32.52 19.34
CA LYS A 2 7.56 32.45 18.05
C LYS A 2 7.31 31.04 17.49
N LYS A 3 8.28 30.12 17.55
CA LYS A 3 8.14 28.76 16.98
C LYS A 3 7.15 27.86 17.73
N ARG A 4 7.11 27.96 19.07
CA ARG A 4 6.21 27.17 19.91
C ARG A 4 4.77 27.68 19.83
N VAL A 5 4.57 28.99 19.72
CA VAL A 5 3.24 29.61 19.52
C VAL A 5 2.65 29.22 18.16
N VAL A 6 3.47 29.21 17.08
CA VAL A 6 3.01 28.76 15.75
C VAL A 6 2.58 27.29 15.77
N LEU A 7 3.35 26.41 16.41
CA LEU A 7 3.01 24.99 16.55
C LEU A 7 1.69 24.77 17.32
N VAL A 8 1.49 25.54 18.40
CA VAL A 8 0.26 25.47 19.22
C VAL A 8 -0.96 25.99 18.43
N LEU A 9 -0.81 27.07 17.67
CA LEU A 9 -1.88 27.59 16.81
C LEU A 9 -2.26 26.62 15.68
N VAL A 10 -1.29 25.95 15.07
CA VAL A 10 -1.54 24.89 14.06
C VAL A 10 -2.30 23.72 14.67
N ALA A 11 -1.91 23.27 15.87
CA ALA A 11 -2.61 22.20 16.58
C ALA A 11 -4.07 22.58 16.91
N ILE A 12 -4.30 23.80 17.40
CA ILE A 12 -5.65 24.31 17.71
C ILE A 12 -6.52 24.46 16.46
N PHE A 13 -5.95 24.92 15.34
CA PHE A 13 -6.66 25.01 14.06
C PHE A 13 -7.13 23.64 13.54
N LEU A 14 -6.35 22.60 13.80
CA LEU A 14 -6.71 21.23 13.41
C LEU A 14 -7.86 20.67 14.26
N VAL A 15 -8.00 21.10 15.53
CA VAL A 15 -9.12 20.72 16.42
C VAL A 15 -10.41 21.48 16.07
N LEU A 16 -10.33 22.77 15.70
CA LEU A 16 -11.52 23.60 15.41
C LEU A 16 -12.13 23.36 14.02
N ALA A 17 -11.36 22.89 13.03
CA ALA A 17 -11.87 22.52 11.70
C ALA A 17 -12.61 21.15 11.69
N GLY A 18 -13.37 20.86 12.75
CA GLY A 18 -13.99 19.56 13.02
C GLY A 18 -15.30 19.28 12.30
N ILE A 19 -15.94 20.24 11.62
CA ILE A 19 -17.29 19.99 11.03
C ILE A 19 -17.41 20.39 9.53
N GLY A 20 -16.49 21.21 9.00
CA GLY A 20 -16.44 21.51 7.57
C GLY A 20 -15.09 22.10 7.19
N GLY A 21 -14.10 21.24 6.96
CA GLY A 21 -12.76 21.68 6.57
C GLY A 21 -12.77 22.31 5.17
N THR A 22 -11.98 23.36 4.95
CA THR A 22 -11.71 23.85 3.59
C THR A 22 -11.06 22.73 2.77
N LYS A 23 -11.27 22.72 1.44
CA LYS A 23 -10.74 21.69 0.52
C LYS A 23 -9.26 21.35 0.80
N LYS A 24 -8.44 22.37 1.04
CA LYS A 24 -7.02 22.25 1.38
C LYS A 24 -6.76 21.51 2.69
N VAL A 25 -7.57 21.72 3.74
CA VAL A 25 -7.43 21.01 5.03
C VAL A 25 -7.81 19.54 4.88
N VAL A 26 -8.82 19.23 4.07
CA VAL A 26 -9.22 17.84 3.79
C VAL A 26 -8.12 17.10 3.04
N GLU A 27 -7.54 17.72 2.00
CA GLU A 27 -6.43 17.17 1.23
C GLU A 27 -5.20 16.88 2.11
N MET A 28 -4.79 17.83 2.96
CA MET A 28 -3.67 17.62 3.89
C MET A 28 -3.92 16.46 4.87
N ARG A 29 -5.16 16.30 5.35
CA ARG A 29 -5.52 15.19 6.24
C ARG A 29 -5.46 13.85 5.50
N GLN A 30 -5.93 13.80 4.24
CA GLN A 30 -5.89 12.59 3.41
C GLN A 30 -4.44 12.20 3.07
N GLU A 31 -3.57 13.16 2.77
CA GLU A 31 -2.16 12.92 2.49
C GLU A 31 -1.42 12.39 3.72
N ALA A 32 -1.60 13.04 4.88
CA ALA A 32 -1.03 12.56 6.15
C ALA A 32 -1.54 11.15 6.52
N GLN A 33 -2.79 10.83 6.21
CA GLN A 33 -3.33 9.47 6.38
C GLN A 33 -2.65 8.48 5.42
N LYS A 34 -2.49 8.83 4.14
CA LYS A 34 -1.79 8.01 3.14
C LYS A 34 -0.35 7.71 3.54
N GLU A 35 0.38 8.71 4.03
CA GLU A 35 1.76 8.53 4.50
C GLU A 35 1.85 7.54 5.67
N ARG A 36 0.92 7.61 6.64
CA ARG A 36 0.85 6.67 7.77
C ARG A 36 0.55 5.24 7.30
N GLN A 37 -0.36 5.09 6.35
CA GLN A 37 -0.70 3.78 5.77
C GLN A 37 0.52 3.18 5.04
N ILE A 38 1.22 3.97 4.24
CA ILE A 38 2.44 3.53 3.55
C ILE A 38 3.55 3.19 4.56
N ALA A 39 3.72 3.99 5.62
CA ALA A 39 4.70 3.72 6.67
C ALA A 39 4.41 2.37 7.36
N PHE A 40 3.14 2.10 7.70
CA PHE A 40 2.71 0.80 8.21
C PHE A 40 3.05 -0.34 7.23
N LEU A 41 2.81 -0.17 5.92
CA LEU A 41 3.14 -1.23 4.96
C LEU A 41 4.65 -1.45 4.81
N LYS A 42 5.48 -0.39 4.88
CA LYS A 42 6.94 -0.51 4.87
C LYS A 42 7.48 -1.29 6.07
N THR A 43 6.88 -1.15 7.26
CA THR A 43 7.28 -1.98 8.41
C THR A 43 6.93 -3.46 8.24
N HIS A 44 5.98 -3.78 7.35
CA HIS A 44 5.55 -5.14 7.02
C HIS A 44 6.06 -5.61 5.65
N GLU A 45 7.05 -4.91 5.06
CA GLU A 45 7.60 -5.24 3.74
C GLU A 45 8.16 -6.67 3.70
N LYS A 46 8.76 -7.13 4.80
CA LYS A 46 9.25 -8.51 4.92
C LYS A 46 8.12 -9.53 4.85
N GLU A 47 7.06 -9.36 5.64
CA GLU A 47 5.88 -10.25 5.65
C GLU A 47 5.23 -10.33 4.26
N MET A 48 5.03 -9.18 3.60
CA MET A 48 4.47 -9.13 2.25
C MET A 48 5.39 -9.79 1.22
N THR A 49 6.71 -9.60 1.34
CA THR A 49 7.70 -10.18 0.42
C THR A 49 7.77 -11.70 0.57
N GLU A 50 7.74 -12.20 1.80
CA GLU A 50 7.70 -13.63 2.09
C GLU A 50 6.43 -14.26 1.53
N TYR A 51 5.26 -13.64 1.72
CA TYR A 51 4.01 -14.08 1.12
C TYR A 51 4.08 -14.15 -0.41
N ILE A 52 4.59 -13.10 -1.09
CA ILE A 52 4.69 -13.07 -2.55
C ILE A 52 5.59 -14.19 -3.06
N LYS A 53 6.73 -14.43 -2.39
CA LYS A 53 7.66 -15.52 -2.76
C LYS A 53 7.03 -16.90 -2.57
N ASP A 54 6.31 -17.11 -1.46
CA ASP A 54 5.61 -18.37 -1.17
C ASP A 54 4.53 -18.70 -2.21
N LYS A 55 3.79 -17.68 -2.69
CA LYS A 55 2.78 -17.85 -3.75
C LYS A 55 3.36 -18.03 -5.15
N ASN A 56 4.64 -17.74 -5.36
CA ASN A 56 5.30 -17.82 -6.66
C ASN A 56 6.59 -18.67 -6.59
N PRO A 57 6.52 -19.92 -6.09
CA PRO A 57 7.72 -20.70 -5.74
C PRO A 57 8.56 -21.11 -6.95
N LYS A 58 7.97 -21.14 -8.15
CA LYS A 58 8.66 -21.50 -9.40
C LYS A 58 9.44 -20.34 -10.04
N SER A 59 9.20 -19.10 -9.62
CA SER A 59 9.57 -17.91 -10.40
C SER A 59 10.98 -17.35 -10.10
N LYS A 60 11.87 -18.09 -9.42
CA LYS A 60 13.25 -17.63 -9.08
C LYS A 60 13.32 -16.20 -8.52
N ILE A 61 12.33 -15.78 -7.72
CA ILE A 61 12.22 -14.40 -7.23
C ILE A 61 13.27 -14.15 -6.15
N SER A 62 14.20 -13.24 -6.43
CA SER A 62 15.24 -12.81 -5.48
C SER A 62 14.77 -11.61 -4.66
N TYR A 63 14.17 -10.61 -5.32
CA TYR A 63 13.68 -9.41 -4.64
C TYR A 63 12.38 -8.89 -5.25
N VAL A 64 11.62 -8.15 -4.44
CA VAL A 64 10.33 -7.54 -4.81
C VAL A 64 10.52 -6.02 -4.74
N ARG A 65 10.15 -5.32 -5.81
CA ARG A 65 10.17 -3.86 -5.87
C ARG A 65 8.76 -3.33 -5.68
N TYR A 66 8.55 -2.57 -4.62
CA TYR A 66 7.28 -1.93 -4.31
C TYR A 66 7.20 -0.55 -4.94
N ASP A 67 6.18 -0.32 -5.78
CA ASP A 67 5.81 1.03 -6.21
C ASP A 67 4.90 1.67 -5.15
N TRP A 68 5.51 2.30 -4.15
CA TRP A 68 4.77 2.98 -3.08
C TRP A 68 3.87 4.12 -3.59
N GLN A 69 4.16 4.70 -4.75
CA GLN A 69 3.34 5.76 -5.34
C GLN A 69 2.02 5.20 -5.87
N SER A 70 2.00 3.92 -6.29
CA SER A 70 0.79 3.21 -6.70
C SER A 70 -0.19 2.89 -5.57
N PHE A 71 0.17 3.14 -4.30
CA PHE A 71 -0.69 2.84 -3.16
C PHE A 71 -2.07 3.47 -3.31
N LYS A 72 -3.10 2.64 -3.14
CA LYS A 72 -4.51 3.03 -3.14
C LYS A 72 -5.28 2.32 -2.04
N VAL A 73 -6.28 3.02 -1.50
CA VAL A 73 -7.38 2.41 -0.77
C VAL A 73 -8.51 2.17 -1.77
N SER A 74 -9.08 0.97 -1.80
CA SER A 74 -10.17 0.63 -2.73
C SER A 74 -11.22 -0.21 -2.03
N ASP A 75 -12.45 -0.16 -2.52
CA ASP A 75 -13.50 -1.08 -2.08
C ASP A 75 -13.25 -2.45 -2.72
N SER A 76 -13.39 -3.53 -1.96
CA SER A 76 -13.19 -4.91 -2.45
C SER A 76 -14.31 -5.41 -3.37
N GLY A 77 -15.05 -4.51 -4.03
CA GLY A 77 -16.25 -4.81 -4.78
C GLY A 77 -17.43 -5.20 -3.89
N ALA A 78 -18.04 -6.35 -4.18
CA ALA A 78 -19.32 -6.80 -3.60
C ALA A 78 -19.38 -6.83 -2.05
N PHE A 79 -18.23 -6.85 -1.37
CA PHE A 79 -18.18 -7.02 0.09
C PHE A 79 -18.08 -5.70 0.88
N THR A 80 -18.06 -4.52 0.26
CA THR A 80 -17.94 -3.18 0.90
C THR A 80 -16.73 -2.97 1.84
N LYS A 81 -15.91 -4.00 2.06
CA LYS A 81 -14.69 -3.92 2.86
C LYS A 81 -13.65 -3.16 2.06
N LYS A 82 -13.10 -2.11 2.67
CA LYS A 82 -11.97 -1.40 2.07
C LYS A 82 -10.69 -2.21 2.25
N LEU A 83 -9.79 -2.10 1.29
CA LEU A 83 -8.49 -2.76 1.24
C LEU A 83 -7.41 -1.79 0.77
N TYR A 84 -6.16 -2.16 0.95
CA TYR A 84 -5.02 -1.50 0.31
C TYR A 84 -4.58 -2.31 -0.91
N SER A 85 -4.09 -1.61 -1.93
CA SER A 85 -3.41 -2.23 -3.07
C SER A 85 -2.13 -1.49 -3.41
N ILE A 86 -1.06 -2.24 -3.72
CA ILE A 86 0.22 -1.71 -4.20
C ILE A 86 0.67 -2.54 -5.41
N HIS A 87 1.17 -1.88 -6.44
CA HIS A 87 1.86 -2.53 -7.55
C HIS A 87 3.26 -2.96 -7.13
N VAL A 88 3.64 -4.17 -7.52
CA VAL A 88 4.97 -4.71 -7.29
C VAL A 88 5.54 -5.32 -8.56
N ASP A 89 6.84 -5.19 -8.73
CA ASP A 89 7.60 -5.88 -9.77
C ASP A 89 8.52 -6.92 -9.11
N LEU A 90 8.60 -8.09 -9.72
CA LEU A 90 9.37 -9.23 -9.23
C LEU A 90 10.64 -9.38 -10.06
N TYR A 91 11.77 -9.58 -9.39
CA TYR A 91 13.06 -9.66 -10.04
C TYR A 91 13.85 -10.89 -9.59
N SER A 92 14.61 -11.44 -10.53
CA SER A 92 15.58 -12.51 -10.31
C SER A 92 16.90 -11.96 -9.75
N SER A 93 17.81 -12.86 -9.38
CA SER A 93 19.12 -12.49 -8.81
C SER A 93 20.04 -11.74 -9.79
N ASN A 94 19.85 -11.90 -11.09
CA ASN A 94 20.56 -11.15 -12.15
C ASN A 94 19.88 -9.82 -12.50
N ASN A 95 18.93 -9.34 -11.70
CA ASN A 95 18.25 -8.06 -11.86
C ASN A 95 17.32 -7.98 -13.09
N GLU A 96 16.90 -9.11 -13.65
CA GLU A 96 15.90 -9.18 -14.71
C GLU A 96 14.50 -9.19 -14.12
N LYS A 97 13.56 -8.49 -14.79
CA LYS A 97 12.15 -8.51 -14.39
C LYS A 97 11.56 -9.86 -14.76
N VAL A 98 11.04 -10.56 -13.76
CA VAL A 98 10.41 -11.87 -13.91
C VAL A 98 8.91 -11.73 -14.15
N ASN A 99 8.26 -10.82 -13.41
CA ASN A 99 6.82 -10.62 -13.43
C ASN A 99 6.46 -9.29 -12.74
N GLY A 100 5.18 -8.97 -12.64
CA GLY A 100 4.66 -7.88 -11.82
C GLY A 100 3.16 -8.00 -11.64
N GLY A 101 2.65 -7.43 -10.56
CA GLY A 101 1.24 -7.55 -10.20
C GLY A 101 0.84 -6.61 -9.08
N LYS A 102 -0.28 -6.94 -8.42
CA LYS A 102 -0.79 -6.20 -7.27
C LYS A 102 -0.76 -7.05 -6.02
N VAL A 103 -0.12 -6.57 -4.97
CA VAL A 103 -0.38 -7.07 -3.63
C VAL A 103 -1.61 -6.37 -3.07
N ILE A 104 -2.53 -7.15 -2.53
CA ILE A 104 -3.77 -6.73 -1.90
C ILE A 104 -3.62 -6.99 -0.40
N ILE A 105 -3.84 -5.96 0.42
CA ILE A 105 -3.68 -6.03 1.86
C ILE A 105 -5.00 -5.68 2.53
N PHE A 106 -5.46 -6.57 3.41
CA PHE A 106 -6.59 -6.32 4.28
C PHE A 106 -6.08 -5.99 5.68
N PRO A 107 -5.96 -4.69 6.04
CA PRO A 107 -5.60 -4.32 7.40
C PRO A 107 -6.78 -4.57 8.36
N ASN A 108 -6.48 -4.60 9.66
CA ASN A 108 -7.50 -4.56 10.70
C ASN A 108 -8.28 -3.24 10.74
N ASN A 109 -7.66 -2.13 10.34
CA ASN A 109 -8.27 -0.81 10.26
C ASN A 109 -7.69 0.00 9.09
N ILE A 110 -8.55 0.65 8.33
CA ILE A 110 -8.17 1.38 7.11
C ILE A 110 -7.58 2.75 7.42
N ALA A 111 -8.00 3.41 8.49
CA ALA A 111 -7.47 4.74 8.84
C ALA A 111 -6.21 4.64 9.70
N ASN A 112 -6.15 3.66 10.59
CA ASN A 112 -5.07 3.48 11.55
C ASN A 112 -4.70 1.99 11.68
N PRO A 113 -4.04 1.42 10.67
CA PRO A 113 -3.69 -0.01 10.67
C PRO A 113 -2.65 -0.32 11.75
N THR A 114 -2.83 -1.43 12.45
CA THR A 114 -1.85 -1.98 13.40
C THR A 114 -1.50 -3.43 13.12
N LYS A 115 -2.28 -4.10 12.26
CA LYS A 115 -2.10 -5.50 11.89
C LYS A 115 -2.60 -5.75 10.46
N ILE A 116 -1.88 -6.59 9.72
CA ILE A 116 -2.36 -7.19 8.48
C ILE A 116 -3.20 -8.42 8.86
N ASN A 117 -4.48 -8.43 8.46
CA ASN A 117 -5.37 -9.57 8.69
C ASN A 117 -5.23 -10.62 7.59
N GLU A 118 -5.02 -10.16 6.35
CA GLU A 118 -4.96 -11.03 5.17
C GLU A 118 -4.16 -10.36 4.06
N LEU A 119 -3.45 -11.20 3.29
CA LEU A 119 -2.75 -10.85 2.07
C LEU A 119 -3.31 -11.66 0.91
N ALA A 120 -3.41 -11.00 -0.23
CA ALA A 120 -3.75 -11.61 -1.50
C ALA A 120 -2.90 -10.99 -2.61
N THR A 121 -2.86 -11.66 -3.74
CA THR A 121 -2.11 -11.25 -4.93
C THR A 121 -3.04 -11.31 -6.13
N ASN A 122 -2.95 -10.34 -7.04
CA ASN A 122 -3.71 -10.34 -8.29
C ASN A 122 -2.79 -9.97 -9.47
N ASN A 123 -3.09 -10.51 -10.65
CA ASN A 123 -2.37 -10.30 -11.91
C ASN A 123 -0.90 -10.74 -11.91
N PHE A 124 -0.54 -11.79 -11.17
CA PHE A 124 0.81 -12.39 -11.26
C PHE A 124 0.93 -13.49 -12.33
N ASP A 125 -0.11 -13.74 -13.12
CA ASP A 125 -0.13 -14.86 -14.09
C ASP A 125 -0.19 -14.42 -15.56
N MET A 126 -0.07 -13.12 -15.87
CA MET A 126 -0.33 -12.64 -17.24
C MET A 126 0.78 -12.95 -18.27
N ASP A 127 1.97 -13.37 -17.82
CA ASP A 127 3.10 -13.68 -18.70
C ASP A 127 3.40 -15.20 -18.83
N LEU A 128 2.56 -16.08 -18.29
CA LEU A 128 2.74 -17.54 -18.43
C LEU A 128 1.79 -18.20 -19.45
N GLU A 129 0.91 -17.44 -20.09
CA GLU A 129 0.03 -17.91 -21.18
C GLU A 129 0.40 -17.30 -22.55
N VAL A 130 1.62 -17.52 -23.06
CA VAL A 130 1.86 -17.74 -24.51
C VAL A 130 3.15 -18.53 -24.67
N GLN A 131 3.05 -19.85 -24.65
CA GLN A 131 3.84 -20.77 -25.49
C GLN A 131 3.05 -22.09 -25.52
N THR A 132 1.95 -22.09 -26.26
CA THR A 132 1.47 -23.32 -26.91
C THR A 132 2.01 -23.25 -28.33
N ASP A 133 3.02 -24.07 -28.58
CA ASP A 133 3.61 -24.30 -29.89
C ASP A 133 2.53 -24.74 -30.90
N ASP A 134 2.49 -24.07 -32.05
CA ASP A 134 1.96 -24.59 -33.32
C ASP A 134 3.09 -24.60 -34.36
#